data_AF-A0A0N5AQ03-F1
#
_entry.id   AF-A0A0N5AQ03-F1
#
_cell.length_a   1.000
_cell.length_b   1.000
_cell.length_c   1.000
_cell.angle_alpha   90.00
_cell.angle_beta   90.00
_cell.angle_gamma   90.00
#
_symmetry.space_group_name_H-M   'P 1'
#
loop_
_entity.id
_entity.type
_entity.pdbx_description
1 polymer ?
#
loop_
_entity_poly.entity_id
_entity_poly.type
_entity_poly.pdbx_seq_one_letter_code
_entity_poly.pdbx_strand_id
1 'polypeptide(L)'
;MTYAAGHKKARDIYGADSAQMTFAKSSLAVLWEGLRKTADTNHDDIISQNEWIELLHHTDTEHLPKWLQDYCGYMFKLFDVSADGVIDIAEYTDGMCSYGYKTDTAKQAFKHIAKDKKGERIEKIGPDDWNKLFHDYFFSKDKNALGNHLFGTINY
;
A
#
# COMPACT_ATOMS: atom_id res chain seq x y z
N MET A 1 -1.37 -27.41 34.36
CA MET A 1 -0.50 -26.22 34.49
C MET A 1 -0.39 -25.58 33.12
N THR A 2 -0.86 -24.35 33.04
CA THR A 2 -1.19 -23.60 31.82
C THR A 2 0.07 -23.07 31.14
N TYR A 3 0.26 -23.36 29.85
CA TYR A 3 1.27 -22.70 29.02
C TYR A 3 0.78 -21.28 28.70
N ALA A 4 1.45 -20.27 29.25
CA ALA A 4 1.23 -18.89 28.87
C ALA A 4 1.87 -18.65 27.49
N ALA A 5 1.04 -18.60 26.45
CA ALA A 5 1.43 -18.08 25.15
C ALA A 5 1.69 -16.57 25.31
N GLY A 6 2.97 -16.17 25.32
CA GLY A 6 3.36 -14.77 25.32
C GLY A 6 2.96 -14.13 23.98
N HIS A 7 1.91 -13.32 23.99
CA HIS A 7 1.62 -12.40 22.89
C HIS A 7 2.79 -11.41 22.76
N LYS A 8 3.67 -11.65 21.78
CA LYS A 8 4.64 -10.63 21.35
C LYS A 8 3.83 -9.44 20.83
N LYS A 9 4.04 -8.27 21.47
CA LYS A 9 3.40 -7.03 21.02
C LYS A 9 4.04 -6.61 19.70
N ALA A 10 3.25 -6.06 18.77
CA ALA A 10 3.70 -5.59 17.46
C ALA A 10 4.99 -4.74 17.54
N ARG A 11 5.16 -3.93 18.59
CA ARG A 11 6.38 -3.11 18.79
C ARG A 11 7.69 -3.91 18.79
N ASP A 12 7.67 -5.18 19.20
CA ASP A 12 8.88 -6.01 19.29
C ASP A 12 9.24 -6.61 17.90
N ILE A 13 8.34 -6.50 16.91
CA ILE A 13 8.56 -6.83 15.49
C ILE A 13 9.10 -5.60 14.73
N TYR A 14 8.77 -4.39 15.19
CA TYR A 14 9.17 -3.10 14.60
C TYR A 14 10.30 -2.39 15.37
N GLY A 15 11.20 -3.14 16.02
CA GLY A 15 12.40 -2.54 16.63
C GLY A 15 13.31 -1.87 15.58
N ALA A 16 14.04 -0.82 15.96
CA ALA A 16 14.90 -0.03 15.06
C ALA A 16 15.96 -0.85 14.29
N ASP A 17 16.25 -2.07 14.77
CA ASP A 17 17.20 -3.03 14.20
C ASP A 17 16.55 -4.34 13.73
N SER A 18 15.22 -4.38 13.54
CA SER A 18 14.56 -5.58 13.03
C SER A 18 14.87 -5.81 11.54
N ALA A 19 14.84 -7.07 11.10
CA ALA A 19 15.03 -7.42 9.69
C ALA A 19 14.03 -6.68 8.78
N GLN A 20 12.82 -6.40 9.29
CA GLN A 20 11.77 -5.62 8.64
C GLN A 20 12.17 -4.15 8.50
N MET A 21 12.83 -3.54 9.50
CA MET A 21 13.33 -2.17 9.41
C MET A 21 14.47 -2.04 8.39
N THR A 22 15.39 -3.01 8.34
CA THR A 22 16.46 -3.06 7.32
C THR A 22 15.86 -3.26 5.93
N PHE A 23 14.89 -4.16 5.78
CA PHE A 23 14.17 -4.38 4.53
C PHE A 23 13.42 -3.12 4.07
N ALA A 24 12.72 -2.44 4.98
CA ALA A 24 12.01 -1.20 4.69
C ALA A 24 12.95 -0.08 4.27
N LYS A 25 14.04 0.16 5.00
CA LYS A 25 15.05 1.18 4.65
C LYS A 25 15.69 0.92 3.29
N SER A 26 16.12 -0.31 3.03
CA SER A 26 16.76 -0.68 1.76
C SER A 26 15.79 -0.60 0.58
N SER A 27 14.53 -1.03 0.78
CA SER A 27 13.49 -0.94 -0.24
C SER A 27 13.13 0.52 -0.54
N LEU A 28 12.91 1.35 0.49
CA LEU A 28 12.61 2.78 0.31
C LEU A 28 13.76 3.56 -0.33
N ALA A 29 15.02 3.21 -0.04
CA ALA A 29 16.16 3.84 -0.69
C ALA A 29 16.17 3.54 -2.20
N VAL A 30 15.96 2.28 -2.61
CA VAL A 30 15.90 1.91 -4.03
C VAL A 30 14.71 2.57 -4.73
N LEU A 31 13.56 2.64 -4.07
CA LEU A 31 12.38 3.34 -4.56
C LEU A 31 12.64 4.83 -4.77
N TRP A 32 13.30 5.47 -3.79
CA TRP A 32 13.67 6.87 -3.86
C TRP A 32 14.63 7.16 -5.02
N GLU A 33 15.65 6.32 -5.23
CA GLU A 33 16.54 6.43 -6.40
C GLU A 33 15.79 6.31 -7.72
N GLY A 34 14.84 5.37 -7.81
CA GLY A 34 14.00 5.20 -8.99
C GLY A 34 13.13 6.42 -9.26
N LEU A 35 12.48 6.94 -8.23
CA LEU A 35 11.61 8.11 -8.30
C LEU A 35 12.39 9.37 -8.69
N ARG A 36 13.51 9.66 -8.01
CA ARG A 36 14.38 10.81 -8.33
C ARG A 36 14.79 10.83 -9.78
N LYS A 37 15.30 9.72 -10.31
CA LYS A 37 15.74 9.62 -11.71
C LYS A 37 14.63 9.92 -12.73
N THR A 38 13.37 9.74 -12.36
CA THR A 38 12.23 9.98 -13.24
C THR A 38 11.53 11.32 -13.03
N ALA A 39 11.54 11.84 -11.81
CA ALA A 39 10.68 12.94 -11.40
C ALA A 39 11.46 14.20 -10.98
N ASP A 40 12.70 14.08 -10.53
CA ASP A 40 13.54 15.21 -10.13
C ASP A 40 14.12 15.88 -11.37
N THR A 41 13.36 16.81 -11.94
CA THR A 41 13.69 17.46 -13.22
C THR A 41 14.70 18.58 -13.05
N ASN A 42 14.70 19.24 -11.90
CA ASN A 42 15.62 20.34 -11.60
C ASN A 42 16.89 19.87 -10.86
N HIS A 43 16.96 18.60 -10.49
CA HIS A 43 18.09 17.94 -9.83
C HIS A 43 18.45 18.57 -8.48
N ASP A 44 17.44 18.95 -7.70
CA ASP A 44 17.61 19.54 -6.37
C ASP A 44 17.45 18.53 -5.22
N ASP A 45 17.28 17.24 -5.54
CA ASP A 45 17.02 16.14 -4.60
C ASP A 45 15.67 16.28 -3.85
N ILE A 46 14.74 17.08 -4.35
CA ILE A 46 13.40 17.30 -3.82
C ILE A 46 12.37 17.06 -4.93
N ILE A 47 11.48 16.09 -4.75
CA ILE A 47 10.34 15.95 -5.66
C ILE A 47 9.26 16.96 -5.26
N SER A 48 9.14 18.03 -6.04
CA SER A 48 8.07 19.00 -5.88
C SER A 48 6.69 18.42 -6.23
N GLN A 49 5.62 19.08 -5.78
CA GLN A 49 4.26 18.65 -6.14
C GLN A 49 4.03 18.70 -7.66
N ASN A 50 4.59 19.69 -8.35
CA ASN A 50 4.44 19.82 -9.80
C ASN A 50 5.13 18.67 -10.53
N GLU A 51 6.37 18.36 -10.15
CA GLU A 51 7.11 17.23 -10.72
C GLU A 51 6.40 15.90 -10.48
N TRP A 52 5.84 15.71 -9.28
CA TRP A 52 5.02 14.54 -8.98
C TRP A 52 3.77 14.44 -9.87
N ILE A 53 3.03 15.54 -10.04
CA ILE A 53 1.83 15.57 -10.88
C ILE A 53 2.21 15.33 -12.36
N GLU A 54 3.26 15.99 -12.84
CA GLU A 54 3.74 15.81 -14.21
C GLU A 54 4.22 14.39 -14.47
N LEU A 55 4.96 13.78 -13.54
CA LEU A 55 5.36 12.37 -13.59
C LEU A 55 4.13 11.47 -13.78
N LEU A 56 3.11 11.64 -12.93
CA LEU A 56 1.91 10.81 -12.99
C LEU A 56 1.11 11.04 -14.28
N HIS A 57 1.03 12.27 -14.77
CA HIS A 57 0.35 12.59 -16.03
C HIS A 57 1.01 11.95 -17.26
N HIS A 58 2.34 11.81 -17.25
CA HIS A 58 3.10 11.24 -18.36
C HIS A 58 3.42 9.75 -18.15
N THR A 59 3.01 9.16 -17.03
CA THR A 59 3.23 7.74 -16.75
C THR A 59 2.38 6.88 -17.69
N ASP A 60 3.03 5.94 -18.38
CA ASP A 60 2.32 4.90 -19.14
C ASP A 60 1.54 4.00 -18.15
N THR A 61 0.23 3.99 -18.29
CA THR A 61 -0.67 3.21 -17.45
C THR A 61 -0.72 1.74 -17.84
N GLU A 62 -0.31 1.38 -19.05
CA GLU A 62 -0.23 -0.03 -19.50
C GLU A 62 1.06 -0.69 -18.98
N HIS A 63 2.16 0.07 -18.95
CA HIS A 63 3.47 -0.39 -18.49
C HIS A 63 4.00 0.50 -17.37
N LEU A 64 3.53 0.26 -16.14
CA LEU A 64 3.95 1.04 -14.97
C LEU A 64 5.48 1.05 -14.84
N PRO A 65 6.11 2.20 -14.51
CA PRO A 65 7.55 2.28 -14.32
C PRO A 65 7.97 1.39 -13.14
N LYS A 66 9.19 0.86 -13.22
CA LYS A 66 9.70 -0.11 -12.25
C LYS A 66 9.59 0.39 -10.79
N TRP A 67 9.88 1.66 -10.53
CA TRP A 67 9.79 2.22 -9.18
C TRP A 67 8.37 2.15 -8.62
N LEU A 68 7.34 2.35 -9.46
CA LEU A 68 5.95 2.32 -9.03
C LEU A 68 5.47 0.87 -8.82
N GLN A 69 5.93 -0.07 -9.64
CA GLN A 69 5.70 -1.50 -9.43
C GLN A 69 6.35 -1.99 -8.13
N ASP A 70 7.62 -1.62 -7.91
CA ASP A 70 8.34 -1.92 -6.68
C ASP A 70 7.64 -1.29 -5.46
N TYR A 71 7.09 -0.07 -5.61
CA TYR A 71 6.36 0.61 -4.54
C TYR A 71 5.04 -0.10 -4.22
N CYS A 72 4.28 -0.52 -5.24
CA CYS A 72 3.07 -1.32 -5.08
C CYS A 72 3.35 -2.61 -4.28
N GLY A 73 4.39 -3.35 -4.67
CA GLY A 73 4.79 -4.58 -3.98
C GLY A 73 5.34 -4.35 -2.57
N TYR A 74 6.05 -3.24 -2.34
CA TYR A 74 6.47 -2.83 -1.01
C TYR A 74 5.27 -2.54 -0.10
N MET A 75 4.29 -1.79 -0.58
CA MET A 75 3.08 -1.47 0.18
C MET A 75 2.28 -2.74 0.49
N PHE A 76 2.16 -3.69 -0.45
CA PHE A 76 1.52 -4.98 -0.17
C PHE A 76 2.16 -5.69 1.02
N LYS A 77 3.50 -5.83 1.02
CA LYS A 77 4.26 -6.47 2.10
C LYS A 77 4.21 -5.71 3.42
N LEU A 78 4.02 -4.39 3.37
CA LEU A 78 3.86 -3.57 4.57
C LEU A 78 2.53 -3.88 5.26
N PHE A 79 1.49 -4.17 4.49
CA PHE A 79 0.16 -4.54 4.99
C PHE A 79 0.06 -6.03 5.35
N ASP A 80 0.66 -6.95 4.58
CA ASP A 80 0.76 -8.39 4.88
C ASP A 80 1.77 -8.65 6.03
N VAL A 81 1.36 -8.31 7.24
CA VAL A 81 2.19 -8.44 8.46
C VAL A 81 2.42 -9.90 8.83
N SER A 82 1.46 -10.78 8.53
CA SER A 82 1.59 -12.22 8.79
C SER A 82 2.52 -12.92 7.81
N ALA A 83 2.81 -12.30 6.66
CA ALA A 83 3.59 -12.84 5.55
C ALA A 83 2.98 -14.14 4.97
N ASP A 84 1.65 -14.25 4.97
CA ASP A 84 0.92 -15.38 4.39
C ASP A 84 0.61 -15.18 2.88
N GLY A 85 1.01 -14.03 2.33
CA GLY A 85 0.88 -13.70 0.91
C GLY A 85 -0.47 -13.13 0.53
N VAL A 86 -1.29 -12.76 1.51
CA VAL A 86 -2.61 -12.14 1.33
C VAL A 86 -2.84 -11.10 2.43
N ILE A 87 -3.73 -10.14 2.20
CA ILE A 87 -4.10 -9.13 3.21
C ILE A 87 -5.51 -9.42 3.70
N ASP A 88 -5.66 -9.65 4.99
CA ASP A 88 -6.97 -9.79 5.64
C ASP A 88 -7.49 -8.46 6.24
N ILE A 89 -8.72 -8.50 6.78
CA ILE A 89 -9.35 -7.30 7.36
C ILE A 89 -8.60 -6.76 8.58
N ALA A 90 -7.98 -7.61 9.39
CA ALA A 90 -7.25 -7.19 10.58
C ALA A 90 -5.96 -6.46 10.17
N GLU A 91 -5.21 -7.06 9.25
CA GLU A 91 -3.99 -6.49 8.68
C GLU A 91 -4.24 -5.14 7.99
N TYR A 92 -5.27 -5.07 7.13
CA TYR A 92 -5.66 -3.82 6.49
C TYR A 92 -6.07 -2.76 7.52
N THR A 93 -6.88 -3.15 8.51
CA THR A 93 -7.37 -2.23 9.53
C THR A 93 -6.22 -1.67 10.37
N ASP A 94 -5.30 -2.52 10.81
CA ASP A 94 -4.13 -2.12 11.62
C ASP A 94 -3.21 -1.20 10.80
N GLY A 95 -2.95 -1.54 9.54
CA GLY A 95 -2.20 -0.70 8.61
C GLY A 95 -2.82 0.68 8.48
N MET A 96 -4.12 0.78 8.16
CA MET A 96 -4.81 2.06 8.02
C MET A 96 -4.90 2.85 9.33
N CYS A 97 -5.04 2.19 10.47
CA CYS A 97 -5.02 2.86 11.78
C CYS A 97 -3.66 3.51 12.07
N SER A 98 -2.55 2.89 11.62
CA SER A 98 -1.21 3.49 11.74
C SER A 98 -1.06 4.80 10.95
N TYR A 99 -1.84 4.97 9.87
CA TYR A 99 -1.95 6.20 9.09
C TYR A 99 -3.02 7.18 9.62
N GLY A 100 -3.59 6.91 10.80
CA GLY A 100 -4.51 7.84 11.48
C GLY A 100 -6.01 7.63 11.18
N TYR A 101 -6.38 6.58 10.44
CA TYR A 101 -7.79 6.27 10.19
C TYR A 101 -8.44 5.61 11.41
N LYS A 102 -9.74 5.84 11.59
CA LYS A 102 -10.54 5.14 12.60
C LYS A 102 -10.73 3.68 12.19
N THR A 103 -10.67 2.77 13.15
CA THR A 103 -10.86 1.32 12.96
C THR A 103 -12.13 1.00 12.19
N ASP A 104 -13.27 1.62 12.52
CA ASP A 104 -14.53 1.35 11.83
C ASP A 104 -14.54 1.82 10.38
N THR A 105 -13.92 2.97 10.10
CA THR A 105 -13.76 3.49 8.73
C THR A 105 -12.87 2.56 7.91
N ALA A 106 -11.75 2.10 8.46
CA ALA A 106 -10.86 1.16 7.78
C ALA A 106 -11.55 -0.18 7.49
N LYS A 107 -12.31 -0.73 8.46
CA LYS A 107 -13.09 -1.95 8.25
C LYS A 107 -14.16 -1.79 7.16
N GLN A 108 -14.79 -0.61 7.07
CA GLN A 108 -15.76 -0.32 6.02
C GLN A 108 -15.09 -0.22 4.65
N ALA A 109 -13.94 0.47 4.56
CA ALA A 109 -13.15 0.53 3.33
C ALA A 109 -12.73 -0.86 2.86
N PHE A 110 -12.20 -1.71 3.74
CA PHE A 110 -11.85 -3.09 3.40
C PHE A 110 -13.04 -3.88 2.83
N LYS A 111 -14.19 -3.84 3.52
CA LYS A 111 -15.41 -4.52 3.04
C LYS A 111 -15.88 -4.02 1.68
N HIS A 112 -15.59 -2.76 1.35
CA HIS A 112 -15.94 -2.17 0.06
C HIS A 112 -15.01 -2.66 -1.05
N ILE A 113 -13.70 -2.66 -0.82
CA ILE A 113 -12.67 -2.97 -1.83
C ILE A 113 -12.38 -4.47 -1.97
N ALA A 114 -12.58 -5.27 -0.93
CA ALA A 114 -12.34 -6.71 -0.95
C ALA A 114 -13.44 -7.44 -1.72
N LYS A 115 -13.37 -7.33 -3.06
CA LYS A 115 -14.28 -7.98 -4.00
C LYS A 115 -13.51 -8.65 -5.14
N ASP A 116 -14.02 -9.78 -5.61
CA ASP A 116 -13.47 -10.46 -6.78
C ASP A 116 -13.86 -9.74 -8.09
N LYS A 117 -13.43 -10.32 -9.24
CA LYS A 117 -13.73 -9.78 -10.57
C LYS A 117 -15.23 -9.76 -10.91
N LYS A 118 -16.08 -10.52 -10.21
CA LYS A 118 -17.53 -10.53 -10.36
C LYS A 118 -18.23 -9.54 -9.42
N GLY A 119 -17.48 -8.89 -8.53
CA GLY A 119 -17.99 -7.96 -7.53
C GLY A 119 -18.45 -8.66 -6.23
N GLU A 120 -18.21 -9.96 -6.11
CA GLU A 120 -18.56 -10.74 -4.92
C GLU A 120 -17.53 -10.50 -3.82
N ARG A 121 -17.98 -10.45 -2.57
CA ARG A 121 -17.10 -10.20 -1.43
C ARG A 121 -16.09 -11.33 -1.25
N ILE A 122 -14.83 -10.97 -1.08
CA ILE A 122 -13.75 -11.89 -0.69
C ILE A 122 -13.26 -11.55 0.72
N GLU A 123 -12.70 -12.55 1.40
CA GLU A 123 -12.21 -12.38 2.77
C GLU A 123 -10.78 -11.84 2.85
N LYS A 124 -10.01 -12.07 1.78
CA LYS A 124 -8.60 -11.73 1.70
C LYS A 124 -8.26 -11.14 0.32
N ILE A 125 -7.33 -10.19 0.28
CA ILE A 125 -6.85 -9.54 -0.95
C ILE A 125 -5.50 -10.16 -1.32
N GLY A 126 -5.42 -10.78 -2.50
CA GLY A 126 -4.16 -11.31 -3.02
C GLY A 126 -3.33 -10.26 -3.79
N PRO A 127 -2.11 -10.61 -4.24
CA PRO A 127 -1.26 -9.70 -4.99
C PRO A 127 -1.90 -9.15 -6.27
N ASP A 128 -2.65 -9.98 -7.01
CA ASP A 128 -3.32 -9.55 -8.24
C ASP A 128 -4.44 -8.53 -7.96
N ASP A 129 -5.23 -8.77 -6.92
CA ASP A 129 -6.30 -7.86 -6.50
C ASP A 129 -5.72 -6.54 -5.98
N TRP A 130 -4.64 -6.61 -5.20
CA TRP A 130 -3.91 -5.44 -4.73
C TRP A 130 -3.35 -4.60 -5.87
N ASN A 131 -2.67 -5.24 -6.83
CA ASN A 131 -2.12 -4.55 -8.01
C ASN A 131 -3.22 -3.81 -8.79
N LYS A 132 -4.39 -4.43 -8.93
CA LYS A 132 -5.54 -3.80 -9.57
C LYS A 132 -6.04 -2.59 -8.77
N LEU A 133 -6.27 -2.74 -7.46
CA LEU A 133 -6.73 -1.64 -6.60
C LEU A 133 -5.73 -0.48 -6.60
N PHE A 134 -4.44 -0.79 -6.59
CA PHE A 134 -3.37 0.20 -6.61
C PHE A 134 -3.31 0.94 -7.94
N HIS A 135 -3.45 0.22 -9.07
CA HIS A 135 -3.56 0.83 -10.39
C HIS A 135 -4.78 1.74 -10.49
N ASP A 136 -5.95 1.26 -10.05
CA ASP A 136 -7.19 2.02 -10.01
C ASP A 136 -7.01 3.32 -9.23
N TYR A 137 -6.36 3.27 -8.05
CA TYR A 137 -6.12 4.44 -7.20
C TYR A 137 -5.31 5.53 -7.90
N PHE A 138 -4.27 5.17 -8.67
CA PHE A 138 -3.40 6.15 -9.32
C PHE A 138 -3.93 6.63 -10.68
N PHE A 139 -4.63 5.77 -11.42
CA PHE A 139 -4.85 6.00 -12.86
C PHE A 139 -6.29 5.85 -13.32
N SER A 140 -7.20 5.33 -12.49
CA SER A 140 -8.59 5.20 -12.90
C SER A 140 -9.23 6.56 -13.15
N LYS A 141 -9.95 6.65 -14.26
CA LYS A 141 -10.85 7.78 -14.56
C LYS A 141 -12.30 7.46 -14.18
N ASP A 142 -12.57 6.22 -13.76
CA ASP A 142 -13.88 5.82 -13.24
C ASP A 142 -14.00 6.21 -11.76
N LYS A 143 -14.95 7.10 -11.46
CA LYS A 143 -15.25 7.55 -10.10
C LYS A 143 -15.70 6.43 -9.17
N ASN A 144 -16.20 5.33 -9.73
CA ASN A 144 -16.69 4.18 -8.98
C ASN A 144 -15.67 3.03 -8.89
N ALA A 145 -14.44 3.21 -9.39
CA ALA A 145 -13.41 2.21 -9.27
C ALA A 145 -13.12 1.91 -7.78
N LEU A 146 -13.04 0.63 -7.43
CA LEU A 146 -12.86 0.21 -6.04
C LEU A 146 -11.54 0.74 -5.46
N GLY A 147 -10.49 0.80 -6.28
CA GLY A 147 -9.19 1.31 -5.86
C GLY A 147 -9.19 2.75 -5.38
N ASN A 148 -10.19 3.57 -5.76
CA ASN A 148 -10.36 4.92 -5.22
C ASN A 148 -10.48 4.90 -3.67
N HIS A 149 -10.91 3.78 -3.10
CA HIS A 149 -11.05 3.59 -1.66
C HIS A 149 -9.90 2.80 -1.00
N LEU A 150 -8.82 2.50 -1.74
CA LEU A 150 -7.70 1.67 -1.27
C LEU A 150 -7.04 2.24 -0.01
N PHE A 151 -6.84 3.57 0.05
CA PHE A 151 -6.26 4.25 1.21
C PHE A 151 -7.32 5.05 1.99
N GLY A 152 -8.54 4.51 2.12
CA GLY A 152 -9.61 5.06 2.96
C GLY A 152 -10.82 5.56 2.18
N THR A 153 -11.84 6.05 2.90
CA THR A 153 -13.09 6.52 2.27
C THR A 153 -12.91 7.91 1.67
N ILE A 154 -13.06 8.03 0.34
CA ILE A 154 -13.35 9.31 -0.29
C ILE A 154 -14.79 9.68 0.09
N ASN A 155 -14.95 10.67 0.97
CA ASN A 155 -16.25 11.30 1.16
C ASN A 155 -16.48 12.23 -0.04
N TYR A 156 -17.54 11.96 -0.80
CA TYR A 156 -18.11 12.91 -1.75
C TYR A 156 -19.16 13.77 -1.06
#